data_AF-A0A9P1N4Y9-F1
#
_entry.id   AF-A0A9P1N4Y9-F1
#
_cell.length_a   1.000
_cell.length_b   1.000
_cell.length_c   1.000
_cell.angle_alpha   90.00
_cell.angle_beta   90.00
_cell.angle_gamma   90.00
#
_symmetry.space_group_name_H-M   'P 1'
#
loop_
_entity.id
_entity.type
_entity.pdbx_description
1 polymer ?
#
loop_
_entity_poly.entity_id
_entity_poly.type
_entity_poly.pdbx_seq_one_letter_code
_entity_poly.pdbx_strand_id
1 'polypeptide(L)'
;MQCAVCSAQVIESHFGAMVCRSCSAFFRRYVLTKKKRIACKAEKTCSINHNIRKMCRFCRMAKCLQVGMIPTRINEPIISKNTDKILEMLSNYSRLQEERLIAYGMSDEKVNFSTATTIMEANYGISRKHIERLSKEFTKLSKKNQNALFDHYYTGCIVAENLYCAATSEKSEKFRVHTGRETLPIEQYFLGENKNTYLTDIQINEMFKPFWINGMNQVVKPLLELKLNTFEITALFGLMLFDGSSKGIDDDCVEICYKIRNIIFREITAYHRETEHSRSFDRMADIMYALTLMMRCAVCNAKVIESHFGAMVCRACAAFFRRYVIAKSSLITCSNEKKCVININVKKMCRFCRMAKCLKVGMAATRIEDQIILKSTDKILAFMKNYPRLQEDRMIVHGHLEEKINFSTATTIMEADYRISRNLIERSFKEFGIIRKNSRNAIFDHFYTRFIVAESAFNVVNSNNTENFRVKTGHETLPIDKFFLGENKKTKLTDDQINIIFEPFWRKSMTQIIKPFIELKLDEFEFTAMLAIMLFDGSYSRIDDNCSKMCYRVRNIIFREISSYHKEIDHPRSFDRMADIMYAITLMEKSRQIVSDQLTLSCLFNLDHNEQICQIFKETSQ
;
A
#
# COMPACT_ATOMS: atom_id res chain seq x y z
N MET A 1 9.79 -18.63 -9.94
CA MET A 1 10.97 -19.53 -9.77
C MET A 1 10.54 -20.99 -9.81
N GLN A 2 11.45 -21.92 -10.15
CA GLN A 2 11.15 -23.36 -10.27
C GLN A 2 11.73 -24.18 -9.10
N CYS A 3 11.06 -25.29 -8.76
CA CYS A 3 11.45 -26.22 -7.71
C CYS A 3 12.72 -26.97 -8.10
N ALA A 4 13.79 -26.82 -7.33
CA ALA A 4 15.08 -27.47 -7.62
C ALA A 4 15.00 -29.02 -7.65
N VAL A 5 13.97 -29.62 -7.05
CA VAL A 5 13.77 -31.08 -7.00
C VAL A 5 12.92 -31.63 -8.15
N CYS A 6 11.87 -30.91 -8.57
CA CYS A 6 10.89 -31.45 -9.52
C CYS A 6 10.38 -30.44 -10.56
N SER A 7 11.00 -29.27 -10.65
CA SER A 7 10.72 -28.17 -11.60
C SER A 7 9.32 -27.56 -11.55
N ALA A 8 8.50 -27.92 -10.56
CA ALA A 8 7.19 -27.30 -10.31
C ALA A 8 7.34 -25.82 -9.88
N GLN A 9 6.29 -25.01 -10.06
CA GLN A 9 6.30 -23.61 -9.62
C GLN A 9 6.50 -23.46 -8.10
N VAL A 10 7.27 -22.46 -7.70
CA VAL A 10 7.61 -22.16 -6.30
C VAL A 10 7.43 -20.68 -6.01
N ILE A 11 6.82 -20.41 -4.85
CA ILE A 11 6.58 -19.07 -4.30
C ILE A 11 7.61 -18.76 -3.20
N GLU A 12 8.04 -19.76 -2.42
CA GLU A 12 8.89 -19.61 -1.23
C GLU A 12 9.87 -20.79 -1.04
N SER A 13 10.93 -20.59 -0.25
CA SER A 13 11.91 -21.66 0.07
C SER A 13 11.45 -22.55 1.23
N HIS A 14 11.79 -23.84 1.22
CA HIS A 14 11.53 -24.76 2.33
C HIS A 14 12.78 -25.56 2.70
N PHE A 15 13.04 -25.70 4.01
CA PHE A 15 14.14 -26.50 4.58
C PHE A 15 15.54 -26.18 4.02
N GLY A 16 15.77 -24.95 3.56
CA GLY A 16 17.05 -24.50 3.01
C GLY A 16 17.18 -24.51 1.48
N ALA A 17 16.13 -24.90 0.74
CA ALA A 17 16.17 -24.89 -0.73
C ALA A 17 14.87 -24.36 -1.37
N MET A 18 14.98 -23.84 -2.59
CA MET A 18 13.84 -23.39 -3.40
C MET A 18 13.06 -24.59 -3.96
N VAL A 19 12.05 -25.07 -3.22
CA VAL A 19 11.29 -26.28 -3.56
C VAL A 19 9.80 -26.06 -3.40
N CYS A 20 8.98 -26.79 -4.16
CA CYS A 20 7.52 -26.70 -4.04
C CYS A 20 7.00 -27.36 -2.76
N ARG A 21 5.78 -26.98 -2.33
CA ARG A 21 5.09 -27.54 -1.15
C ARG A 21 5.02 -29.07 -1.15
N SER A 22 4.83 -29.69 -2.32
CA SER A 22 4.80 -31.16 -2.42
C SER A 22 6.15 -31.81 -2.14
N CYS A 23 7.27 -31.22 -2.57
CA CYS A 23 8.61 -31.72 -2.26
C CYS A 23 8.99 -31.45 -0.81
N SER A 24 8.58 -30.31 -0.26
CA SER A 24 8.68 -29.99 1.17
C SER A 24 7.94 -31.03 2.03
N ALA A 25 6.66 -31.29 1.77
CA ALA A 25 5.87 -32.27 2.50
C ALA A 25 6.36 -33.72 2.34
N PHE A 26 6.92 -34.06 1.17
CA PHE A 26 7.58 -35.35 0.96
C PHE A 26 8.83 -35.47 1.83
N PHE A 27 9.72 -34.48 1.80
CA PHE A 27 10.98 -34.46 2.55
C PHE A 27 10.75 -34.59 4.06
N ARG A 28 9.83 -33.79 4.61
CA ARG A 28 9.42 -33.85 6.02
C ARG A 28 8.92 -35.23 6.42
N ARG A 29 8.00 -35.82 5.65
CA ARG A 29 7.49 -37.19 5.92
C ARG A 29 8.57 -38.24 5.82
N TYR A 30 9.47 -38.13 4.85
CA TYR A 30 10.54 -39.11 4.64
C TYR A 30 11.54 -39.11 5.80
N VAL A 31 11.90 -37.95 6.36
CA VAL A 31 12.82 -37.88 7.51
C VAL A 31 12.15 -38.32 8.82
N LEU A 32 10.89 -37.94 9.05
CA LEU A 32 10.19 -38.24 10.30
C LEU A 32 9.72 -39.71 10.41
N THR A 33 9.57 -40.41 9.29
CA THR A 33 9.03 -41.79 9.31
C THR A 33 10.15 -42.81 9.51
N LYS A 34 10.11 -43.58 10.61
CA LYS A 34 11.04 -44.71 10.89
C LYS A 34 10.80 -45.98 10.06
N LYS A 35 9.75 -46.03 9.22
CA LYS A 35 9.46 -47.21 8.37
C LYS A 35 10.57 -47.42 7.32
N LYS A 36 10.91 -48.69 7.04
CA LYS A 36 11.97 -49.15 6.12
C LYS A 36 12.15 -48.18 4.94
N ARG A 37 13.28 -47.45 4.92
CA ARG A 37 13.67 -46.56 3.82
C ARG A 37 13.66 -47.37 2.53
N ILE A 38 12.76 -47.01 1.61
CA ILE A 38 12.56 -47.79 0.38
C ILE A 38 13.76 -47.61 -0.53
N ALA A 39 14.40 -48.73 -0.88
CA ALA A 39 15.48 -48.78 -1.86
C ALA A 39 14.96 -48.40 -3.26
N CYS A 40 15.84 -47.82 -4.09
CA CYS A 40 15.54 -47.66 -5.51
C CYS A 40 15.37 -49.05 -6.15
N LYS A 41 14.34 -49.22 -6.99
CA LYS A 41 14.09 -50.47 -7.75
C LYS A 41 14.82 -50.51 -9.11
N ALA A 42 15.57 -49.47 -9.41
CA ALA A 42 16.38 -49.30 -10.62
C ALA A 42 17.81 -48.88 -10.19
N GLU A 43 18.57 -48.23 -11.06
CA GLU A 43 20.00 -47.93 -10.84
C GLU A 43 20.30 -46.67 -9.99
N LYS A 44 19.37 -46.25 -9.12
CA LYS A 44 19.50 -45.01 -8.30
C LYS A 44 19.67 -43.69 -9.10
N THR A 45 19.40 -43.71 -10.41
CA THR A 45 19.52 -42.57 -11.34
C THR A 45 18.16 -42.05 -11.86
N CYS A 46 17.04 -42.50 -11.29
CA CYS A 46 15.70 -42.12 -11.76
C CYS A 46 15.49 -40.60 -11.83
N SER A 47 14.96 -40.12 -12.96
CA SER A 47 14.62 -38.72 -13.17
C SER A 47 13.43 -38.29 -12.29
N ILE A 48 13.51 -37.08 -11.75
CA ILE A 48 12.47 -36.50 -10.87
C ILE A 48 11.93 -35.23 -11.52
N ASN A 49 10.65 -35.25 -11.90
CA ASN A 49 9.92 -34.08 -12.39
C ASN A 49 8.52 -34.03 -11.76
N HIS A 50 7.76 -32.96 -12.00
CA HIS A 50 6.45 -32.73 -11.39
C HIS A 50 5.48 -33.91 -11.52
N ASN A 51 5.53 -34.63 -12.64
CA ASN A 51 4.59 -35.69 -13.00
C ASN A 51 5.03 -37.06 -12.46
N ILE A 52 6.33 -37.36 -12.48
CA ILE A 52 6.86 -38.68 -12.07
C ILE A 52 7.52 -38.70 -10.67
N ARG A 53 7.53 -37.58 -9.94
CA ARG A 53 8.10 -37.47 -8.57
C ARG A 53 7.54 -38.47 -7.53
N LYS A 54 6.48 -39.21 -7.84
CA LYS A 54 5.94 -40.26 -6.95
C LYS A 54 6.55 -41.64 -7.23
N MET A 55 7.20 -41.84 -8.38
CA MET A 55 7.68 -43.15 -8.85
C MET A 55 8.84 -43.70 -8.03
N CYS A 56 9.86 -42.89 -7.74
CA CYS A 56 11.02 -43.32 -6.95
C CYS A 56 11.24 -42.43 -5.73
N ARG A 57 10.83 -42.93 -4.56
CA ARG A 57 11.03 -42.23 -3.28
C ARG A 57 12.50 -42.11 -2.88
N PHE A 58 13.32 -43.09 -3.23
CA PHE A 58 14.77 -43.04 -2.97
C PHE A 58 15.44 -41.88 -3.72
N CYS A 59 15.33 -41.85 -5.05
CA CYS A 59 15.97 -40.83 -5.88
C CYS A 59 15.40 -39.42 -5.61
N ARG A 60 14.10 -39.31 -5.29
CA ARG A 60 13.52 -38.01 -4.88
C ARG A 60 14.13 -37.49 -3.59
N MET A 61 14.36 -38.36 -2.60
CA MET A 61 15.00 -37.97 -1.35
C MET A 61 16.47 -37.60 -1.55
N ALA A 62 17.20 -38.37 -2.36
CA ALA A 62 18.58 -38.05 -2.74
C ALA A 62 18.65 -36.68 -3.42
N LYS A 63 17.72 -36.37 -4.33
CA LYS A 63 17.64 -35.07 -4.99
C LYS A 63 17.31 -33.93 -4.02
N CYS A 64 16.43 -34.15 -3.04
CA CYS A 64 16.16 -33.17 -1.98
C CYS A 64 17.44 -32.78 -1.22
N LEU A 65 18.26 -33.75 -0.83
CA LEU A 65 19.55 -33.48 -0.16
C LEU A 65 20.55 -32.80 -1.10
N GLN A 66 20.62 -33.25 -2.36
CA GLN A 66 21.53 -32.69 -3.36
C GLN A 66 21.26 -31.19 -3.62
N VAL A 67 20.00 -30.76 -3.56
CA VAL A 67 19.64 -29.33 -3.75
C VAL A 67 19.75 -28.51 -2.46
N GLY A 68 20.30 -29.08 -1.38
CA GLY A 68 20.56 -28.37 -0.14
C GLY A 68 19.42 -28.35 0.87
N MET A 69 18.44 -29.28 0.80
CA MET A 69 17.45 -29.42 1.87
C MET A 69 18.10 -30.05 3.12
N ILE A 70 17.88 -29.47 4.30
CA ILE A 70 18.62 -29.80 5.52
C ILE A 70 17.78 -30.62 6.51
N PRO A 71 18.24 -31.86 6.86
CA PRO A 71 17.82 -32.72 7.95
C PRO A 71 17.11 -32.09 9.14
N THR A 72 17.93 -31.30 9.81
CA THR A 72 17.72 -30.74 11.13
C THR A 72 16.67 -29.64 11.14
N ARG A 73 16.38 -29.03 9.98
CA ARG A 73 15.33 -28.00 9.84
C ARG A 73 13.90 -28.56 9.80
N ILE A 74 13.72 -29.87 9.92
CA ILE A 74 12.39 -30.51 9.90
C ILE A 74 11.71 -30.46 11.27
N ASN A 75 12.52 -30.37 12.33
CA ASN A 75 12.07 -30.13 13.69
C ASN A 75 11.94 -28.64 14.01
N GLU A 76 12.34 -27.74 13.09
CA GLU A 76 11.96 -26.33 13.16
C GLU A 76 10.46 -26.24 12.85
N PRO A 77 9.61 -25.83 13.81
CA PRO A 77 8.21 -25.58 13.53
C PRO A 77 8.10 -24.50 12.44
N ILE A 78 7.21 -24.69 11.46
CA ILE A 78 6.79 -23.59 10.54
C ILE A 78 6.10 -22.45 11.34
N ILE A 79 5.85 -22.68 12.63
CA ILE A 79 5.26 -21.78 13.64
C ILE A 79 6.32 -20.88 14.35
N SER A 80 7.65 -21.10 14.23
CA SER A 80 8.62 -20.49 15.17
C SER A 80 9.55 -19.40 14.62
N LYS A 81 9.10 -18.52 13.71
CA LYS A 81 9.92 -17.32 13.38
C LYS A 81 9.16 -16.01 13.44
N ASN A 82 7.90 -16.00 13.02
CA ASN A 82 7.04 -14.83 13.18
C ASN A 82 6.40 -14.82 14.57
N THR A 83 5.91 -15.96 15.06
CA THR A 83 5.37 -16.08 16.43
C THR A 83 6.44 -15.81 17.50
N ASP A 84 7.68 -16.27 17.30
CA ASP A 84 8.79 -15.97 18.23
C ASP A 84 9.13 -14.47 18.26
N LYS A 85 9.13 -13.79 17.09
CA LYS A 85 9.29 -12.33 17.03
C LYS A 85 8.10 -11.58 17.64
N ILE A 86 6.88 -12.07 17.45
CA ILE A 86 5.66 -11.48 18.04
C ILE A 86 5.72 -11.64 19.57
N LEU A 87 6.07 -12.82 20.07
CA LEU A 87 6.26 -13.09 21.49
C LEU A 87 7.42 -12.27 22.07
N GLU A 88 8.52 -12.09 21.33
CA GLU A 88 9.62 -11.19 21.68
C GLU A 88 9.14 -9.73 21.75
N MET A 89 8.37 -9.25 20.77
CA MET A 89 7.78 -7.90 20.78
C MET A 89 6.84 -7.69 21.98
N LEU A 90 5.96 -8.66 22.25
CA LEU A 90 5.05 -8.63 23.40
C LEU A 90 5.82 -8.63 24.73
N SER A 91 6.83 -9.50 24.86
CA SER A 91 7.71 -9.56 26.02
C SER A 91 8.48 -8.26 26.23
N ASN A 92 8.94 -7.62 25.15
CA ASN A 92 9.64 -6.34 25.22
C ASN A 92 8.73 -5.23 25.76
N TYR A 93 7.47 -5.16 25.30
CA TYR A 93 6.50 -4.20 25.82
C TYR A 93 6.18 -4.46 27.31
N SER A 94 5.97 -5.72 27.71
CA SER A 94 5.81 -6.09 29.12
C SER A 94 7.01 -5.68 29.97
N ARG A 95 8.23 -5.87 29.48
CA ARG A 95 9.46 -5.46 30.18
C ARG A 95 9.55 -3.94 30.36
N LEU A 96 9.09 -3.15 29.39
CA LEU A 96 9.00 -1.69 29.55
C LEU A 96 8.05 -1.31 30.69
N GLN A 97 6.91 -2.02 30.81
CA GLN A 97 5.97 -1.78 31.91
C GLN A 97 6.59 -2.15 33.27
N GLU A 98 7.32 -3.27 33.35
CA GLU A 98 8.03 -3.67 34.58
C GLU A 98 9.10 -2.65 34.99
N GLU A 99 9.91 -2.17 34.04
CA GLU A 99 10.94 -1.15 34.30
C GLU A 99 10.34 0.15 34.86
N ARG A 100 9.16 0.54 34.35
CA ARG A 100 8.41 1.67 34.87
C ARG A 100 7.82 1.37 36.25
N LEU A 101 7.27 0.18 36.45
CA LEU A 101 6.74 -0.23 37.75
C LEU A 101 7.80 -0.16 38.84
N ILE A 102 9.04 -0.61 38.54
CA ILE A 102 10.19 -0.51 39.44
C ILE A 102 10.56 0.95 39.71
N ALA A 103 10.55 1.80 38.69
CA ALA A 103 10.95 3.20 38.81
C ALA A 103 9.94 4.07 39.58
N TYR A 104 8.64 3.77 39.49
CA TYR A 104 7.58 4.63 40.02
C TYR A 104 6.75 4.03 41.16
N GLY A 105 6.79 2.71 41.35
CA GLY A 105 5.93 1.99 42.28
C GLY A 105 4.44 1.96 41.87
N MET A 106 3.73 0.94 42.35
CA MET A 106 2.26 0.90 42.25
C MET A 106 1.65 1.95 43.18
N SER A 107 0.75 2.77 42.67
CA SER A 107 -0.03 3.72 43.47
C SER A 107 -1.37 3.96 42.78
N ASP A 108 -2.45 3.97 43.57
CA ASP A 108 -3.79 4.34 43.12
C ASP A 108 -4.06 5.85 43.27
N GLU A 109 -3.06 6.62 43.69
CA GLU A 109 -3.19 8.06 43.84
C GLU A 109 -3.38 8.74 42.49
N LYS A 110 -4.39 9.61 42.43
CA LYS A 110 -4.66 10.43 41.25
C LYS A 110 -3.60 11.50 41.09
N VAL A 111 -3.18 11.74 39.86
CA VAL A 111 -2.11 12.71 39.55
C VAL A 111 -2.65 14.00 38.95
N ASN A 112 -2.11 15.13 39.40
CA ASN A 112 -2.27 16.45 38.77
C ASN A 112 -1.22 16.65 37.66
N PHE A 113 -1.25 17.81 37.00
CA PHE A 113 -0.42 18.11 35.83
C PHE A 113 1.10 18.10 36.13
N SER A 114 1.56 18.59 37.27
CA SER A 114 2.97 18.64 37.70
C SER A 114 3.47 17.24 38.00
N THR A 115 2.68 16.45 38.74
CA THR A 115 3.02 15.05 39.00
C THR A 115 3.06 14.26 37.70
N ALA A 116 2.10 14.47 36.80
CA ALA A 116 2.08 13.86 35.48
C ALA A 116 3.31 14.27 34.63
N THR A 117 3.70 15.55 34.65
CA THR A 117 4.86 16.06 33.91
C THR A 117 6.16 15.47 34.46
N THR A 118 6.31 15.41 35.78
CA THR A 118 7.46 14.78 36.45
C THR A 118 7.59 13.31 36.07
N ILE A 119 6.47 12.58 36.05
CA ILE A 119 6.41 11.18 35.60
C ILE A 119 6.79 11.08 34.11
N MET A 120 6.29 11.97 33.25
CA MET A 120 6.62 11.99 31.83
C MET A 120 8.10 12.29 31.57
N GLU A 121 8.70 13.22 32.32
CA GLU A 121 10.12 13.55 32.20
C GLU A 121 11.01 12.38 32.64
N ALA A 122 10.70 11.76 33.78
CA ALA A 122 11.41 10.57 34.22
C ALA A 122 11.26 9.42 33.21
N ASN A 123 10.07 9.26 32.61
CA ASN A 123 9.78 8.17 31.69
C ASN A 123 10.46 8.34 30.32
N TYR A 124 10.82 9.57 29.96
CA TYR A 124 11.57 9.87 28.75
C TYR A 124 12.89 9.08 28.75
N GLY A 125 13.62 9.11 29.87
CA GLY A 125 14.89 8.41 30.03
C GLY A 125 14.76 6.89 30.00
N ILE A 126 13.73 6.33 30.66
CA ILE A 126 13.47 4.89 30.69
C ILE A 126 13.14 4.38 29.28
N SER A 127 12.19 5.05 28.61
CA SER A 127 11.72 4.67 27.28
C SER A 127 12.85 4.76 26.25
N ARG A 128 13.73 5.77 26.39
CA ARG A 128 14.92 5.91 25.55
C ARG A 128 15.91 4.76 25.72
N LYS A 129 16.29 4.46 26.97
CA LYS A 129 17.20 3.33 27.27
C LYS A 129 16.61 1.99 26.85
N HIS A 130 15.28 1.86 26.91
CA HIS A 130 14.58 0.68 26.43
C HIS A 130 14.73 0.51 24.92
N ILE A 131 14.43 1.54 24.13
CA ILE A 131 14.57 1.51 22.66
C ILE A 131 16.02 1.28 22.23
N GLU A 132 16.99 1.93 22.89
CA GLU A 132 18.42 1.73 22.62
C GLU A 132 18.85 0.26 22.85
N ARG A 133 18.23 -0.46 23.79
CA ARG A 133 18.46 -1.90 23.99
C ARG A 133 17.75 -2.78 22.97
N LEU A 134 16.55 -2.39 22.53
CA LEU A 134 15.74 -3.18 21.60
C LEU A 134 16.25 -3.13 20.16
N SER A 135 16.64 -1.94 19.68
CA SER A 135 16.90 -1.72 18.27
C SER A 135 18.37 -1.45 17.97
N LYS A 136 19.04 -2.48 17.42
CA LYS A 136 20.39 -2.35 16.87
C LYS A 136 20.46 -1.35 15.72
N GLU A 137 19.40 -1.22 14.93
CA GLU A 137 19.36 -0.25 13.83
C GLU A 137 19.24 1.18 14.36
N PHE A 138 18.48 1.40 15.44
CA PHE A 138 18.39 2.72 16.08
C PHE A 138 19.73 3.16 16.67
N THR A 139 20.46 2.25 17.31
CA THR A 139 21.77 2.56 17.92
C THR A 139 22.88 2.82 16.90
N LYS A 140 22.76 2.31 15.66
CA LYS A 140 23.67 2.62 14.55
C LYS A 140 23.52 4.04 14.01
N LEU A 141 22.37 4.68 14.23
CA LEU A 141 22.14 6.05 13.76
C LEU A 141 23.03 7.04 14.51
N SER A 142 23.34 8.19 13.90
CA SER A 142 24.02 9.28 14.58
C SER A 142 23.24 9.75 15.81
N LYS A 143 23.91 10.27 16.86
CA LYS A 143 23.21 10.72 18.06
C LYS A 143 22.20 11.85 17.78
N LYS A 144 22.51 12.68 16.78
CA LYS A 144 21.60 13.72 16.26
C LYS A 144 20.31 13.10 15.72
N ASN A 145 20.41 12.05 14.89
CA ASN A 145 19.25 11.38 14.33
C ASN A 145 18.45 10.61 15.38
N GLN A 146 19.14 9.94 16.31
CA GLN A 146 18.50 9.27 17.44
C GLN A 146 17.67 10.25 18.28
N ASN A 147 18.23 11.43 18.61
CA ASN A 147 17.52 12.48 19.33
C ASN A 147 16.29 12.95 18.54
N ALA A 148 16.47 13.29 17.27
CA ALA A 148 15.40 13.81 16.42
C ALA A 148 14.22 12.83 16.26
N LEU A 149 14.50 11.55 16.05
CA LEU A 149 13.47 10.51 15.95
C LEU A 149 12.77 10.28 17.30
N PHE A 150 13.55 10.16 18.38
CA PHE A 150 12.99 9.87 19.71
C PHE A 150 12.15 11.02 20.25
N ASP A 151 12.58 12.27 20.09
CA ASP A 151 11.83 13.44 20.52
C ASP A 151 10.49 13.56 19.79
N HIS A 152 10.49 13.25 18.48
CA HIS A 152 9.28 13.23 17.67
C HIS A 152 8.32 12.11 18.09
N TYR A 153 8.87 10.92 18.36
CA TYR A 153 8.14 9.75 18.81
C TYR A 153 7.49 9.90 20.19
N TYR A 154 8.24 10.39 21.17
CA TYR A 154 7.89 10.24 22.58
C TYR A 154 6.55 10.89 22.92
N THR A 155 6.29 12.08 22.40
CA THR A 155 5.02 12.80 22.63
C THR A 155 3.82 12.04 22.08
N GLY A 156 3.95 11.43 20.89
CA GLY A 156 2.88 10.66 20.28
C GLY A 156 2.69 9.29 20.96
N CYS A 157 3.81 8.64 21.31
CA CYS A 157 3.79 7.38 22.07
C CYS A 157 3.04 7.55 23.38
N ILE A 158 3.24 8.68 24.06
CA ILE A 158 2.57 8.97 25.33
C ILE A 158 1.05 8.89 25.19
N VAL A 159 0.52 9.56 24.17
CA VAL A 159 -0.91 9.61 23.93
C VAL A 159 -1.43 8.22 23.58
N ALA A 160 -0.76 7.53 22.66
CA ALA A 160 -1.15 6.21 22.18
C ALA A 160 -1.14 5.14 23.28
N GLU A 161 -0.15 5.18 24.18
CA GLU A 161 0.00 4.24 25.27
C GLU A 161 -1.05 4.44 26.38
N ASN A 162 -1.29 5.69 26.77
CA ASN A 162 -2.33 6.03 27.75
C ASN A 162 -3.72 5.54 27.28
N LEU A 163 -3.95 5.51 25.97
CA LEU A 163 -5.19 5.02 25.36
C LEU A 163 -5.31 3.52 25.37
N TYR A 164 -4.22 2.82 25.07
CA TYR A 164 -4.18 1.36 25.19
C TYR A 164 -4.49 0.94 26.63
N CYS A 165 -3.88 1.59 27.63
CA CYS A 165 -4.19 1.35 29.04
C CYS A 165 -5.67 1.62 29.38
N ALA A 166 -6.23 2.73 28.88
CA ALA A 166 -7.64 3.05 29.09
C ALA A 166 -8.58 2.00 28.46
N ALA A 167 -8.27 1.50 27.25
CA ALA A 167 -9.05 0.46 26.56
C ALA A 167 -9.03 -0.89 27.29
N THR A 168 -7.94 -1.21 27.98
CA THR A 168 -7.79 -2.47 28.74
C THR A 168 -8.36 -2.41 30.16
N SER A 169 -8.76 -1.23 30.63
CA SER A 169 -9.38 -1.03 31.96
C SER A 169 -10.89 -0.77 31.80
N GLU A 170 -11.74 -1.38 32.64
CA GLU A 170 -13.22 -1.30 32.55
C GLU A 170 -13.84 0.11 32.76
N LYS A 171 -13.05 1.20 32.72
CA LYS A 171 -13.50 2.59 32.96
C LYS A 171 -13.02 3.52 31.84
N SER A 172 -13.82 3.61 30.78
CA SER A 172 -13.51 4.14 29.45
C SER A 172 -13.35 5.66 29.30
N GLU A 173 -13.44 6.46 30.37
CA GLU A 173 -13.43 7.94 30.27
C GLU A 173 -12.28 8.64 31.01
N LYS A 174 -11.41 7.90 31.69
CA LYS A 174 -10.39 8.47 32.58
C LYS A 174 -8.99 8.34 31.98
N PHE A 175 -8.30 9.47 31.84
CA PHE A 175 -6.90 9.48 31.38
C PHE A 175 -6.01 8.85 32.45
N ARG A 176 -5.11 7.96 32.02
CA ARG A 176 -4.06 7.41 32.87
C ARG A 176 -2.72 7.90 32.36
N VAL A 177 -1.79 8.19 33.26
CA VAL A 177 -0.38 8.37 32.88
C VAL A 177 0.28 6.99 32.75
N HIS A 178 1.51 6.93 32.23
CA HIS A 178 2.19 5.69 31.78
C HIS A 178 2.48 4.69 32.89
N THR A 179 2.33 5.12 34.13
CA THR A 179 2.46 4.31 35.33
C THR A 179 1.15 3.63 35.71
N GLY A 180 0.09 3.80 34.92
CA GLY A 180 -1.26 3.30 35.18
C GLY A 180 -2.09 4.17 36.13
N ARG A 181 -1.51 5.24 36.70
CA ARG A 181 -2.19 6.17 37.62
C ARG A 181 -3.23 7.01 36.90
N GLU A 182 -4.43 7.11 37.47
CA GLU A 182 -5.49 7.98 36.94
C GLU A 182 -5.13 9.46 37.12
N THR A 183 -5.47 10.32 36.17
CA THR A 183 -5.38 11.77 36.39
C THR A 183 -6.55 12.25 37.25
N LEU A 184 -6.36 13.40 37.91
CA LEU A 184 -7.48 14.15 38.45
C LEU A 184 -8.49 14.54 37.35
N PRO A 185 -9.77 14.77 37.70
CA PRO A 185 -10.74 15.36 36.78
C PRO A 185 -10.20 16.66 36.16
N ILE A 186 -10.61 17.00 34.93
CA ILE A 186 -10.05 18.16 34.21
C ILE A 186 -10.20 19.46 35.00
N GLU A 187 -11.27 19.57 35.81
CA GLU A 187 -11.54 20.68 36.71
C GLU A 187 -10.49 20.84 37.82
N GLN A 188 -9.83 19.75 38.19
CA GLN A 188 -8.84 19.67 39.27
C GLN A 188 -7.42 19.43 38.78
N TYR A 189 -7.26 19.02 37.52
CA TYR A 189 -5.99 18.54 36.97
C TYR A 189 -4.89 19.61 36.93
N PHE A 190 -5.28 20.87 36.76
CA PHE A 190 -4.36 22.01 36.71
C PHE A 190 -4.31 22.84 38.01
N LEU A 191 -5.03 22.44 39.07
CA LEU A 191 -5.12 23.21 40.31
C LEU A 191 -3.84 23.06 41.16
N GLY A 192 -3.37 24.16 41.73
CA GLY A 192 -2.30 24.17 42.75
C GLY A 192 -0.85 24.31 42.25
N GLU A 193 -0.64 24.59 40.97
CA GLU A 193 0.72 24.53 40.36
C GLU A 193 1.25 25.86 39.81
N ASN A 194 0.45 26.92 39.85
CA ASN A 194 0.78 28.18 39.18
C ASN A 194 1.54 29.17 40.05
N LYS A 195 2.56 28.69 40.79
CA LYS A 195 3.39 29.56 41.65
C LYS A 195 4.16 30.64 40.86
N ASN A 196 4.25 30.52 39.54
CA ASN A 196 4.96 31.43 38.63
C ASN A 196 4.09 31.98 37.48
N THR A 197 2.76 32.04 37.63
CA THR A 197 1.88 32.57 36.57
C THR A 197 0.93 33.64 37.12
N TYR A 198 0.65 34.66 36.31
CA TYR A 198 -0.34 35.71 36.62
C TYR A 198 -1.79 35.25 36.37
N LEU A 199 -2.00 33.99 35.99
CA LEU A 199 -3.31 33.43 35.65
C LEU A 199 -3.92 32.70 36.85
N THR A 200 -5.22 32.87 37.06
CA THR A 200 -5.97 32.12 38.07
C THR A 200 -6.22 30.68 37.61
N ASP A 201 -6.45 29.78 38.55
CA ASP A 201 -6.81 28.39 38.28
C ASP A 201 -8.05 28.25 37.38
N ILE A 202 -9.01 29.17 37.49
CA ILE A 202 -10.19 29.26 36.62
C ILE A 202 -9.78 29.59 35.18
N GLN A 203 -8.93 30.60 34.98
CA GLN A 203 -8.45 31.02 33.66
C GLN A 203 -7.66 29.91 32.97
N ILE A 204 -6.84 29.17 33.72
CA ILE A 204 -6.07 28.04 33.20
C ILE A 204 -6.99 26.90 32.79
N ASN A 205 -7.98 26.57 33.61
CA ASN A 205 -8.97 25.56 33.26
C ASN A 205 -9.77 25.96 32.01
N GLU A 206 -10.26 27.20 31.90
CA GLU A 206 -10.95 27.70 30.70
C GLU A 206 -10.06 27.69 29.45
N MET A 207 -8.76 27.97 29.60
CA MET A 207 -7.80 27.94 28.50
C MET A 207 -7.52 26.53 28.00
N PHE A 208 -7.31 25.55 28.89
CA PHE A 208 -6.84 24.21 28.51
C PHE A 208 -7.94 23.16 28.35
N LYS A 209 -9.09 23.32 29.03
CA LYS A 209 -10.23 22.38 28.93
C LYS A 209 -10.73 22.18 27.49
N PRO A 210 -10.84 23.20 26.62
CA PRO A 210 -11.22 22.98 25.21
C PRO A 210 -10.18 22.14 24.43
N PHE A 211 -8.89 22.29 24.71
CA PHE A 211 -7.84 21.49 24.07
C PHE A 211 -7.89 20.04 24.53
N TRP A 212 -8.12 19.82 25.83
CA TRP A 212 -8.29 18.50 26.40
C TRP A 212 -9.51 17.79 25.80
N ILE A 213 -10.68 18.41 25.82
CA ILE A 213 -11.93 17.86 25.25
C ILE A 213 -11.77 17.58 23.76
N ASN A 214 -11.14 18.48 23.00
CA ASN A 214 -10.92 18.29 21.58
C ASN A 214 -9.93 17.15 21.30
N GLY A 215 -8.86 17.03 22.09
CA GLY A 215 -7.93 15.89 22.03
C GLY A 215 -8.65 14.57 22.32
N MET A 216 -9.50 14.56 23.35
CA MET A 216 -10.31 13.40 23.73
C MET A 216 -11.29 12.99 22.61
N ASN A 217 -11.98 13.94 22.00
CA ASN A 217 -12.96 13.62 20.96
C ASN A 217 -12.32 13.28 19.60
N GLN A 218 -11.21 13.92 19.23
CA GLN A 218 -10.64 13.82 17.88
C GLN A 218 -9.54 12.76 17.75
N VAL A 219 -8.96 12.31 18.86
CA VAL A 219 -7.85 11.34 18.85
C VAL A 219 -8.21 10.14 19.71
N VAL A 220 -8.60 10.40 20.97
CA VAL A 220 -8.82 9.33 21.96
C VAL A 220 -10.03 8.46 21.63
N LYS A 221 -11.22 9.06 21.42
CA LYS A 221 -12.45 8.30 21.11
C LYS A 221 -12.32 7.44 19.83
N PRO A 222 -11.85 7.98 18.69
CA PRO A 222 -11.68 7.15 17.49
C PRO A 222 -10.66 6.03 17.69
N LEU A 223 -9.59 6.24 18.46
CA LEU A 223 -8.61 5.19 18.75
C LEU A 223 -9.16 4.09 19.67
N LEU A 224 -10.02 4.43 20.64
CA LEU A 224 -10.70 3.47 21.51
C LEU A 224 -11.62 2.54 20.71
N GLU A 225 -12.30 3.07 19.69
CA GLU A 225 -13.19 2.29 18.80
C GLU A 225 -12.43 1.23 17.99
N LEU A 226 -11.15 1.47 17.65
CA LEU A 226 -10.31 0.53 16.89
C LEU A 226 -9.92 -0.72 17.67
N LYS A 227 -10.01 -0.68 19.01
CA LYS A 227 -9.68 -1.80 19.92
C LYS A 227 -8.37 -2.48 19.56
N LEU A 228 -7.29 -1.70 19.43
CA LEU A 228 -5.97 -2.22 19.08
C LEU A 228 -5.47 -3.21 20.14
N ASN A 229 -5.01 -4.38 19.71
CA ASN A 229 -4.35 -5.35 20.58
C ASN A 229 -2.87 -4.96 20.83
N THR A 230 -2.22 -5.70 21.73
CA THR A 230 -0.83 -5.42 22.16
C THR A 230 0.18 -5.46 21.01
N PHE A 231 -0.01 -6.32 20.01
CA PHE A 231 0.86 -6.37 18.83
C PHE A 231 0.67 -5.12 17.96
N GLU A 232 -0.58 -4.75 17.69
CA GLU A 232 -0.92 -3.62 16.82
C GLU A 232 -0.45 -2.29 17.40
N ILE A 233 -0.60 -2.08 18.72
CA ILE A 233 -0.08 -0.88 19.38
C ILE A 233 1.45 -0.83 19.37
N THR A 234 2.12 -1.98 19.54
CA THR A 234 3.60 -2.07 19.47
C THR A 234 4.09 -1.77 18.06
N ALA A 235 3.39 -2.28 17.04
CA ALA A 235 3.68 -1.98 15.65
C ALA A 235 3.47 -0.49 15.33
N LEU A 236 2.41 0.11 15.86
CA LEU A 236 2.15 1.55 15.76
C LEU A 236 3.30 2.37 16.37
N PHE A 237 3.80 2.01 17.56
CA PHE A 237 4.96 2.67 18.16
C PHE A 237 6.21 2.58 17.28
N GLY A 238 6.48 1.42 16.67
CA GLY A 238 7.58 1.27 15.72
C GLY A 238 7.44 2.19 14.51
N LEU A 239 6.24 2.30 13.95
CA LEU A 239 5.97 3.20 12.82
C LEU A 239 6.15 4.67 13.19
N MET A 240 5.78 5.06 14.42
CA MET A 240 5.97 6.42 14.94
C MET A 240 7.44 6.74 15.20
N LEU A 241 8.20 5.78 15.73
CA LEU A 241 9.63 5.94 16.01
C LEU A 241 10.43 6.16 14.73
N PHE A 242 10.15 5.36 13.70
CA PHE A 242 10.87 5.41 12.44
C PHE A 242 10.15 6.30 11.41
N ASP A 243 9.72 7.49 11.82
CA ASP A 243 9.14 8.47 10.90
C ASP A 243 10.24 9.23 10.13
N GLY A 244 10.42 8.88 8.86
CA GLY A 244 11.36 9.54 7.93
C GLY A 244 11.01 10.99 7.59
N SER A 245 9.90 11.52 8.09
CA SER A 245 9.56 12.95 8.00
C SER A 245 9.98 13.77 9.23
N SER A 246 10.61 13.13 10.22
CA SER A 246 11.09 13.79 11.44
C SER A 246 12.11 14.88 11.13
N LYS A 247 11.98 16.03 11.77
CA LYS A 247 12.86 17.17 11.50
C LYS A 247 14.26 16.93 12.06
N GLY A 248 15.28 17.18 11.24
CA GLY A 248 16.67 17.22 11.68
C GLY A 248 17.44 15.90 11.49
N ILE A 249 16.81 14.91 10.85
CA ILE A 249 17.48 13.69 10.37
C ILE A 249 18.11 13.89 8.99
N ASP A 250 19.16 13.14 8.69
CA ASP A 250 19.81 13.10 7.36
C ASP A 250 19.16 12.08 6.41
N ASP A 251 19.54 12.14 5.13
CA ASP A 251 18.95 11.31 4.06
C ASP A 251 19.21 9.81 4.29
N ASP A 252 20.35 9.43 4.86
CA ASP A 252 20.66 8.04 5.22
C ASP A 252 19.70 7.52 6.30
N CYS A 253 19.42 8.34 7.32
CA CYS A 253 18.43 8.02 8.34
C CYS A 253 17.01 7.92 7.77
N VAL A 254 16.65 8.76 6.80
CA VAL A 254 15.37 8.68 6.09
C VAL A 254 15.24 7.32 5.40
N GLU A 255 16.28 6.85 4.69
CA GLU A 255 16.28 5.55 4.02
C GLU A 255 16.14 4.39 5.01
N ILE A 256 16.83 4.45 6.15
CA ILE A 256 16.72 3.45 7.23
C ILE A 256 15.30 3.42 7.80
N CYS A 257 14.71 4.59 8.07
CA CYS A 257 13.32 4.69 8.52
C CYS A 257 12.35 4.02 7.53
N TYR A 258 12.50 4.27 6.22
CA TYR A 258 11.68 3.60 5.20
C TYR A 258 11.86 2.08 5.19
N LYS A 259 13.11 1.58 5.29
CA LYS A 259 13.40 0.15 5.36
C LYS A 259 12.72 -0.50 6.56
N ILE A 260 12.83 0.11 7.74
CA ILE A 260 12.25 -0.43 8.98
C ILE A 260 10.72 -0.38 8.95
N ARG A 261 10.11 0.72 8.49
CA ARG A 261 8.65 0.79 8.33
C ARG A 261 8.12 -0.29 7.39
N ASN A 262 8.81 -0.55 6.28
CA ASN A 262 8.44 -1.62 5.35
C ASN A 262 8.53 -3.01 6.00
N ILE A 263 9.49 -3.24 6.90
CA ILE A 263 9.57 -4.46 7.69
C ILE A 263 8.35 -4.55 8.61
N ILE A 264 8.04 -3.50 9.37
CA ILE A 264 6.89 -3.47 10.28
C ILE A 264 5.58 -3.73 9.53
N PHE A 265 5.37 -3.13 8.36
CA PHE A 265 4.19 -3.39 7.53
C PHE A 265 4.06 -4.85 7.09
N ARG A 266 5.19 -5.48 6.73
CA ARG A 266 5.20 -6.91 6.38
C ARG A 266 4.86 -7.78 7.58
N GLU A 267 5.38 -7.46 8.76
CA GLU A 267 5.09 -8.18 10.00
C GLU A 267 3.62 -8.00 10.43
N ILE A 268 3.04 -6.79 10.30
CA ILE A 268 1.59 -6.57 10.52
C ILE A 268 0.75 -7.44 9.57
N THR A 269 1.08 -7.41 8.29
CA THR A 269 0.37 -8.20 7.28
C THR A 269 0.48 -9.71 7.56
N ALA A 270 1.66 -10.17 8.01
CA ALA A 270 1.88 -11.56 8.38
C ALA A 270 1.06 -11.95 9.62
N TYR A 271 1.11 -11.12 10.68
CA TYR A 271 0.34 -11.34 11.92
C TYR A 271 -1.14 -11.52 11.64
N HIS A 272 -1.79 -10.60 10.91
CA HIS A 272 -3.23 -10.70 10.65
C HIS A 272 -3.59 -11.78 9.64
N ARG A 273 -2.70 -12.10 8.69
CA ARG A 273 -2.90 -13.26 7.82
C ARG A 273 -2.96 -14.55 8.63
N GLU A 274 -2.16 -14.66 9.68
CA GLU A 274 -2.07 -15.85 10.53
C GLU A 274 -3.17 -15.90 11.60
N THR A 275 -3.53 -14.77 12.21
CA THR A 275 -4.50 -14.70 13.32
C THR A 275 -5.95 -14.50 12.87
N GLU A 276 -6.20 -13.74 11.79
CA GLU A 276 -7.55 -13.37 11.34
C GLU A 276 -7.62 -13.31 9.80
N HIS A 277 -7.63 -14.49 9.17
CA HIS A 277 -7.50 -14.72 7.72
C HIS A 277 -8.47 -13.89 6.83
N SER A 278 -9.60 -13.40 7.36
CA SER A 278 -10.62 -12.65 6.61
C SER A 278 -10.59 -11.13 6.77
N ARG A 279 -9.79 -10.55 7.70
CA ARG A 279 -9.78 -9.09 8.01
C ARG A 279 -8.41 -8.41 7.96
N SER A 280 -7.39 -9.11 7.45
CA SER A 280 -6.01 -8.59 7.46
C SER A 280 -5.80 -7.22 6.82
N PHE A 281 -6.59 -6.87 5.80
CA PHE A 281 -6.53 -5.57 5.14
C PHE A 281 -7.26 -4.48 5.94
N ASP A 282 -8.41 -4.80 6.53
CA ASP A 282 -9.18 -3.87 7.36
C ASP A 282 -8.38 -3.46 8.61
N ARG A 283 -7.71 -4.42 9.26
CA ARG A 283 -6.86 -4.13 10.43
C ARG A 283 -5.63 -3.30 10.09
N MET A 284 -5.04 -3.53 8.91
CA MET A 284 -3.95 -2.67 8.42
C MET A 284 -4.43 -1.23 8.20
N ALA A 285 -5.64 -1.05 7.64
CA ALA A 285 -6.25 0.27 7.48
C ALA A 285 -6.54 0.95 8.83
N ASP A 286 -7.03 0.20 9.83
CA ASP A 286 -7.24 0.70 11.20
C ASP A 286 -5.94 1.21 11.84
N ILE A 287 -4.83 0.46 11.72
CA ILE A 287 -3.51 0.88 12.23
C ILE A 287 -3.00 2.12 11.49
N MET A 288 -3.26 2.23 10.18
CA MET A 288 -2.92 3.42 9.39
C MET A 288 -3.76 4.62 9.79
N TYR A 289 -5.06 4.42 9.99
CA TYR A 289 -5.95 5.44 10.52
C TYR A 289 -5.48 5.92 11.90
N ALA A 290 -5.14 4.99 12.80
CA ALA A 290 -4.56 5.30 14.10
C ALA A 290 -3.29 6.16 14.01
N LEU A 291 -2.38 5.81 13.08
CA LEU A 291 -1.17 6.59 12.83
C LEU A 291 -1.50 8.03 12.37
N THR A 292 -2.48 8.20 11.48
CA THR A 292 -2.88 9.55 11.01
C THR A 292 -3.57 10.41 12.06
N LEU A 293 -4.24 9.81 13.06
CA LEU A 293 -4.85 10.56 14.17
C LEU A 293 -3.81 11.27 15.05
N MET A 294 -2.58 10.76 15.07
CA MET A 294 -1.48 11.25 15.89
C MET A 294 -0.59 12.28 15.17
N MET A 295 -0.77 12.49 13.86
CA MET A 295 0.02 13.42 13.05
C MET A 295 -0.57 14.84 13.07
N ARG A 296 0.13 15.78 13.70
CA ARG A 296 -0.28 17.20 13.84
C ARG A 296 0.64 18.13 13.06
N CYS A 297 0.07 19.24 12.59
CA CYS A 297 0.78 20.24 11.81
C CYS A 297 1.83 20.93 12.69
N ALA A 298 3.10 20.79 12.33
CA ALA A 298 4.22 21.39 13.05
C ALA A 298 4.12 22.94 13.14
N VAL A 299 3.31 23.58 12.30
CA VAL A 299 3.06 25.02 12.34
C VAL A 299 1.89 25.38 13.25
N CYS A 300 0.71 24.79 13.05
CA CYS A 300 -0.54 25.25 13.69
C CYS A 300 -1.29 24.18 14.49
N ASN A 301 -0.76 22.97 14.66
CA ASN A 301 -1.38 21.83 15.35
C ASN A 301 -2.72 21.34 14.76
N ALA A 302 -3.09 21.75 13.54
CA ALA A 302 -4.17 21.12 12.78
C ALA A 302 -3.86 19.66 12.44
N LYS A 303 -4.88 18.84 12.16
CA LYS A 303 -4.71 17.47 11.65
C LYS A 303 -3.92 17.47 10.33
N VAL A 304 -3.02 16.51 10.16
CA VAL A 304 -2.20 16.33 8.95
C VAL A 304 -2.45 14.95 8.37
N ILE A 305 -2.54 14.89 7.04
CA ILE A 305 -2.71 13.66 6.28
C ILE A 305 -1.42 13.34 5.50
N GLU A 306 -0.70 14.38 5.04
CA GLU A 306 0.52 14.26 4.24
C GLU A 306 1.49 15.41 4.55
N SER A 307 2.77 15.27 4.19
CA SER A 307 3.77 16.33 4.32
C SER A 307 3.73 17.30 3.13
N HIS A 308 4.09 18.58 3.36
CA HIS A 308 4.18 19.60 2.32
C HIS A 308 5.48 20.39 2.42
N PHE A 309 6.12 20.65 1.28
CA PHE A 309 7.35 21.45 1.18
C PHE A 309 8.49 20.97 2.09
N GLY A 310 8.51 19.68 2.45
CA GLY A 310 9.53 19.09 3.33
C GLY A 310 9.23 19.12 4.82
N ALA A 311 8.00 19.47 5.23
CA ALA A 311 7.59 19.42 6.64
C ALA A 311 6.18 18.83 6.82
N MET A 312 5.93 18.21 7.97
CA MET A 312 4.61 17.68 8.37
C MET A 312 3.67 18.84 8.75
N VAL A 313 2.95 19.39 7.76
CA VAL A 313 2.10 20.58 7.94
C VAL A 313 0.73 20.37 7.30
N CYS A 314 -0.29 21.04 7.80
CA CYS A 314 -1.61 20.96 7.20
C CYS A 314 -1.68 21.75 5.89
N ARG A 315 -2.66 21.41 5.05
CA ARG A 315 -2.94 22.10 3.76
C ARG A 315 -3.04 23.62 3.90
N ALA A 316 -3.61 24.13 5.00
CA ALA A 316 -3.73 25.57 5.23
C ALA A 316 -2.37 26.25 5.47
N CYS A 317 -1.45 25.61 6.19
CA CYS A 317 -0.10 26.15 6.39
C CYS A 317 0.77 26.00 5.15
N ALA A 318 0.58 24.92 4.39
CA ALA A 318 1.19 24.74 3.06
C ALA A 318 0.78 25.84 2.08
N ALA A 319 -0.53 26.10 1.94
CA ALA A 319 -1.04 27.15 1.07
C ALA A 319 -0.63 28.56 1.51
N PHE A 320 -0.54 28.80 2.82
CA PHE A 320 -0.01 30.04 3.38
C PHE A 320 1.47 30.25 2.99
N PHE A 321 2.32 29.24 3.22
CA PHE A 321 3.75 29.28 2.92
C PHE A 321 4.01 29.55 1.43
N ARG A 322 3.36 28.80 0.55
CA ARG A 322 3.49 28.96 -0.91
C ARG A 322 3.09 30.35 -1.39
N ARG A 323 1.93 30.86 -0.94
CA ARG A 323 1.48 32.22 -1.31
C ARG A 323 2.50 33.28 -0.94
N TYR A 324 3.12 33.13 0.22
CA TYR A 324 4.09 34.10 0.71
C TYR A 324 5.41 34.04 -0.08
N VAL A 325 5.92 32.84 -0.39
CA VAL A 325 7.14 32.69 -1.18
C VAL A 325 6.93 33.19 -2.62
N ILE A 326 5.81 32.83 -3.26
CA ILE A 326 5.48 33.28 -4.64
C ILE A 326 5.29 34.80 -4.69
N ALA A 327 4.55 35.38 -3.74
CA ALA A 327 4.31 36.81 -3.71
C ALA A 327 5.55 37.64 -3.33
N LYS A 328 6.70 37.00 -3.04
CA LYS A 328 7.92 37.64 -2.53
C LYS A 328 7.61 38.64 -1.41
N SER A 329 6.71 38.25 -0.50
CA SER A 329 6.08 39.18 0.44
C SER A 329 7.03 39.55 1.59
N SER A 330 8.03 40.39 1.30
CA SER A 330 9.09 40.81 2.23
C SER A 330 8.64 41.83 3.28
N LEU A 331 7.42 42.38 3.18
CA LEU A 331 6.95 43.52 3.98
C LEU A 331 6.07 43.16 5.19
N ILE A 332 5.98 41.88 5.58
CA ILE A 332 5.13 41.49 6.70
C ILE A 332 5.87 41.75 8.01
N THR A 333 5.33 42.63 8.86
CA THR A 333 5.84 42.91 10.20
C THR A 333 5.01 42.18 11.27
N CYS A 334 5.63 41.93 12.43
CA CYS A 334 4.91 41.45 13.60
C CYS A 334 4.58 42.64 14.50
N SER A 335 3.31 42.80 14.86
CA SER A 335 2.86 43.85 15.80
C SER A 335 3.04 43.48 17.28
N ASN A 336 3.53 42.27 17.59
CA ASN A 336 3.65 41.75 18.95
C ASN A 336 5.00 41.03 19.15
N GLU A 337 6.09 41.78 18.91
CA GLU A 337 7.49 41.41 19.20
C GLU A 337 7.94 40.02 18.72
N LYS A 338 7.33 39.48 17.67
CA LYS A 338 7.60 38.13 17.13
C LYS A 338 7.29 36.99 18.13
N LYS A 339 6.48 37.23 19.17
CA LYS A 339 6.10 36.27 20.23
C LYS A 339 4.70 35.66 20.07
N CYS A 340 4.01 35.91 18.96
CA CYS A 340 2.63 35.43 18.76
C CYS A 340 2.52 33.89 18.79
N VAL A 341 1.48 33.38 19.46
CA VAL A 341 1.10 31.97 19.44
C VAL A 341 0.47 31.60 18.08
N ILE A 342 0.97 30.54 17.46
CA ILE A 342 0.51 30.02 16.16
C ILE A 342 -0.20 28.68 16.39
N ASN A 343 -1.54 28.69 16.40
CA ASN A 343 -2.42 27.54 16.62
C ASN A 343 -3.71 27.63 15.77
N ILE A 344 -4.26 26.49 15.33
CA ILE A 344 -5.52 26.40 14.54
C ILE A 344 -6.71 27.11 15.21
N ASN A 345 -6.74 27.18 16.54
CA ASN A 345 -7.81 27.84 17.29
C ASN A 345 -7.72 29.38 17.25
N VAL A 346 -6.63 29.94 16.74
CA VAL A 346 -6.46 31.40 16.59
C VAL A 346 -7.08 31.84 15.27
N LYS A 347 -8.28 32.45 15.31
CA LYS A 347 -9.04 32.91 14.12
C LYS A 347 -8.18 33.66 13.10
N LYS A 348 -7.29 34.55 13.56
CA LYS A 348 -6.36 35.30 12.72
C LYS A 348 -4.93 35.19 13.25
N MET A 349 -4.21 34.17 12.79
CA MET A 349 -2.81 33.95 13.15
C MET A 349 -1.91 35.06 12.59
N CYS A 350 -0.94 35.53 13.37
CA CYS A 350 0.05 36.52 12.90
C CYS A 350 0.83 35.98 11.69
N ARG A 351 0.78 36.70 10.56
CA ARG A 351 1.42 36.29 9.31
C ARG A 351 2.95 36.20 9.44
N PHE A 352 3.58 37.14 10.16
CA PHE A 352 5.03 37.11 10.40
C PHE A 352 5.43 35.84 11.16
N CYS A 353 4.87 35.64 12.35
CA CYS A 353 5.23 34.51 13.21
C CYS A 353 4.84 33.17 12.59
N ARG A 354 3.74 33.11 11.82
CA ARG A 354 3.36 31.91 11.07
C ARG A 354 4.38 31.56 9.99
N MET A 355 4.86 32.55 9.23
CA MET A 355 5.91 32.30 8.22
C MET A 355 7.24 31.94 8.85
N ALA A 356 7.66 32.68 9.88
CA ALA A 356 8.86 32.33 10.65
C ALA A 356 8.79 30.89 11.17
N LYS A 357 7.62 30.45 11.64
CA LYS A 357 7.41 29.07 12.06
C LYS A 357 7.42 28.08 10.90
N CYS A 358 6.84 28.39 9.73
CA CYS A 358 6.95 27.58 8.51
C CYS A 358 8.41 27.30 8.11
N LEU A 359 9.24 28.35 8.07
CA LEU A 359 10.68 28.20 7.78
C LEU A 359 11.38 27.42 8.90
N LYS A 360 11.06 27.73 10.16
CA LYS A 360 11.63 27.04 11.33
C LYS A 360 11.30 25.55 11.32
N VAL A 361 10.15 25.11 10.82
CA VAL A 361 9.82 23.67 10.73
C VAL A 361 10.41 22.98 9.50
N GLY A 362 11.19 23.69 8.68
CA GLY A 362 11.92 23.11 7.55
C GLY A 362 11.18 23.16 6.20
N MET A 363 10.14 23.99 6.06
CA MET A 363 9.51 24.20 4.77
C MET A 363 10.49 24.92 3.83
N ALA A 364 10.82 24.30 2.70
CA ALA A 364 11.83 24.80 1.77
C ALA A 364 11.19 25.47 0.55
N ALA A 365 11.66 26.69 0.24
CA ALA A 365 11.23 27.43 -0.95
C ALA A 365 11.66 26.75 -2.26
N THR A 366 12.80 26.05 -2.26
CA THR A 366 13.28 25.25 -3.41
C THR A 366 12.31 24.12 -3.79
N ARG A 367 11.46 23.68 -2.86
CA ARG A 367 10.43 22.65 -3.10
C ARG A 367 9.10 23.23 -3.62
N ILE A 368 9.06 24.54 -3.91
CA ILE A 368 7.88 25.21 -4.47
C ILE A 368 7.84 25.11 -6.00
N GLU A 369 8.96 24.79 -6.65
CA GLU A 369 9.02 24.52 -8.09
C GLU A 369 8.40 23.15 -8.44
N ASP A 370 8.37 22.20 -7.51
CA ASP A 370 7.81 20.85 -7.69
C ASP A 370 6.36 20.68 -7.22
N GLN A 371 5.66 21.77 -6.88
CA GLN A 371 4.23 21.72 -6.57
C GLN A 371 3.49 22.83 -7.30
N ILE A 372 3.30 22.59 -8.60
CA ILE A 372 2.06 22.98 -9.28
C ILE A 372 0.93 22.61 -8.29
N ILE A 373 0.24 23.61 -7.74
CA ILE A 373 -1.16 23.37 -7.41
C ILE A 373 -1.77 23.10 -8.77
N LEU A 374 -1.91 21.84 -9.15
CA LEU A 374 -2.84 21.52 -10.20
C LEU A 374 -4.20 21.89 -9.60
N LYS A 375 -4.66 23.07 -9.97
CA LYS A 375 -6.05 23.49 -9.87
C LYS A 375 -6.88 22.84 -10.98
N SER A 376 -6.35 21.82 -11.64
CA SER A 376 -6.89 21.25 -12.84
C SER A 376 -6.55 19.79 -12.85
N THR A 377 -7.58 18.99 -13.04
CA THR A 377 -7.54 17.59 -13.41
C THR A 377 -6.92 17.40 -14.81
N ASP A 378 -5.76 18.00 -15.08
CA ASP A 378 -5.23 18.16 -16.44
C ASP A 378 -4.81 16.84 -17.08
N LYS A 379 -4.22 15.91 -16.33
CA LYS A 379 -3.73 14.66 -16.93
C LYS A 379 -4.87 13.72 -17.26
N ILE A 380 -5.77 13.51 -16.29
CA ILE A 380 -6.94 12.66 -16.50
C ILE A 380 -7.87 13.30 -17.54
N LEU A 381 -8.15 14.60 -17.45
CA LEU A 381 -8.98 15.28 -18.46
C LEU A 381 -8.32 15.30 -19.84
N ALA A 382 -7.00 15.47 -19.95
CA ALA A 382 -6.31 15.37 -21.23
C ALA A 382 -6.43 13.97 -21.84
N PHE A 383 -6.36 12.92 -21.00
CA PHE A 383 -6.57 11.56 -21.44
C PHE A 383 -8.03 11.36 -21.88
N MET A 384 -9.01 11.72 -21.05
CA MET A 384 -10.44 11.67 -21.39
C MET A 384 -10.74 12.40 -22.70
N LYS A 385 -10.20 13.62 -22.88
CA LYS A 385 -10.40 14.43 -24.09
C LYS A 385 -9.86 13.76 -25.36
N ASN A 386 -8.78 12.99 -25.26
CA ASN A 386 -8.20 12.29 -26.40
C ASN A 386 -8.82 10.89 -26.61
N TYR A 387 -9.55 10.35 -25.62
CA TYR A 387 -10.15 9.02 -25.70
C TYR A 387 -11.14 8.86 -26.87
N PRO A 388 -12.05 9.82 -27.17
CA PRO A 388 -12.94 9.73 -28.33
C PRO A 388 -12.19 9.60 -29.66
N ARG A 389 -11.01 10.23 -29.80
CA ARG A 389 -10.18 10.13 -31.01
C ARG A 389 -9.66 8.72 -31.26
N LEU A 390 -9.51 7.90 -30.21
CA LEU A 390 -9.19 6.49 -30.39
C LEU A 390 -10.31 5.77 -31.15
N GLN A 391 -11.56 6.13 -30.91
CA GLN A 391 -12.69 5.53 -31.63
C GLN A 391 -12.73 5.97 -33.09
N GLU A 392 -12.40 7.22 -33.38
CA GLU A 392 -12.21 7.71 -34.77
C GLU A 392 -11.09 6.93 -35.47
N ASP A 393 -9.92 6.80 -34.82
CA ASP A 393 -8.77 6.04 -35.35
C ASP A 393 -9.15 4.57 -35.60
N ARG A 394 -9.97 3.97 -34.72
CA ARG A 394 -10.50 2.60 -34.89
C ARG A 394 -11.44 2.47 -36.08
N MET A 395 -12.36 3.41 -36.28
CA MET A 395 -13.27 3.40 -37.44
C MET A 395 -12.50 3.49 -38.75
N ILE A 396 -11.41 4.25 -38.79
CA ILE A 396 -10.54 4.37 -39.97
C ILE A 396 -9.79 3.05 -40.24
N VAL A 397 -9.23 2.43 -39.19
CA VAL A 397 -8.38 1.24 -39.34
C VAL A 397 -9.17 -0.04 -39.54
N HIS A 398 -10.30 -0.20 -38.86
CA HIS A 398 -11.09 -1.43 -38.87
C HIS A 398 -12.34 -1.36 -39.77
N GLY A 399 -12.78 -0.17 -40.16
CA GLY A 399 -14.01 0.02 -40.92
C GLY A 399 -15.28 -0.30 -40.11
N HIS A 400 -16.40 -0.45 -40.80
CA HIS A 400 -17.64 -0.96 -40.21
C HIS A 400 -17.68 -2.48 -40.41
N LEU A 401 -17.57 -3.25 -39.33
CA LEU A 401 -17.84 -4.69 -39.35
C LEU A 401 -19.31 -4.91 -38.95
N GLU A 402 -20.11 -5.44 -39.88
CA GLU A 402 -21.55 -5.70 -39.68
C GLU A 402 -21.82 -7.04 -38.97
N GLU A 403 -20.83 -7.94 -38.91
CA GLU A 403 -21.00 -9.30 -38.40
C GLU A 403 -20.39 -9.52 -37.00
N LYS A 404 -20.92 -10.52 -36.28
CA LYS A 404 -20.35 -11.00 -35.02
C LYS A 404 -18.98 -11.62 -35.25
N ILE A 405 -18.02 -11.31 -34.40
CA ILE A 405 -16.63 -11.73 -34.63
C ILE A 405 -16.22 -12.94 -33.79
N ASN A 406 -15.35 -13.77 -34.36
CA ASN A 406 -14.71 -14.92 -33.69
C ASN A 406 -13.34 -14.54 -33.09
N PHE A 407 -12.67 -15.50 -32.46
CA PHE A 407 -11.38 -15.34 -31.80
C PHE A 407 -10.26 -14.90 -32.77
N SER A 408 -10.21 -15.45 -33.98
CA SER A 408 -9.22 -15.10 -35.00
C SER A 408 -9.34 -13.62 -35.41
N THR A 409 -10.55 -13.20 -35.76
CA THR A 409 -10.85 -11.80 -36.09
C THR A 409 -10.56 -10.89 -34.90
N ALA A 410 -10.90 -11.29 -33.68
CA ALA A 410 -10.59 -10.52 -32.48
C ALA A 410 -9.08 -10.31 -32.27
N THR A 411 -8.26 -11.35 -32.44
CA THR A 411 -6.79 -11.22 -32.32
C THR A 411 -6.17 -10.37 -33.43
N THR A 412 -6.78 -10.35 -34.62
CA THR A 412 -6.37 -9.47 -35.73
C THR A 412 -6.71 -8.00 -35.44
N ILE A 413 -7.91 -7.74 -34.92
CA ILE A 413 -8.30 -6.40 -34.46
C ILE A 413 -7.36 -5.92 -33.35
N MET A 414 -6.97 -6.80 -32.41
CA MET A 414 -6.05 -6.44 -31.33
C MET A 414 -4.65 -6.03 -31.82
N GLU A 415 -4.11 -6.63 -32.87
CA GLU A 415 -2.81 -6.24 -33.44
C GLU A 415 -2.85 -4.81 -33.99
N ALA A 416 -3.88 -4.48 -34.76
CA ALA A 416 -4.05 -3.14 -35.29
C ALA A 416 -4.39 -2.12 -34.18
N ASP A 417 -5.23 -2.50 -33.20
CA ASP A 417 -5.59 -1.68 -32.04
C ASP A 417 -4.38 -1.38 -31.14
N TYR A 418 -3.44 -2.31 -31.02
CA TYR A 418 -2.18 -2.10 -30.29
C TYR A 418 -1.39 -0.91 -30.83
N ARG A 419 -1.37 -0.71 -32.16
CA ARG A 419 -0.64 0.41 -32.78
C ARG A 419 -1.32 1.74 -32.52
N ILE A 420 -2.63 1.84 -32.73
CA ILE A 420 -3.38 3.10 -32.56
C ILE A 420 -3.55 3.48 -31.08
N SER A 421 -3.64 2.50 -30.18
CA SER A 421 -3.70 2.74 -28.72
C SER A 421 -2.43 3.41 -28.21
N ARG A 422 -1.29 3.23 -28.87
CA ARG A 422 -0.05 3.94 -28.53
C ARG A 422 -0.17 5.44 -28.84
N ASN A 423 -0.80 5.79 -29.95
CA ASN A 423 -1.01 7.19 -30.35
C ASN A 423 -1.88 7.93 -29.32
N LEU A 424 -2.91 7.27 -28.79
CA LEU A 424 -3.73 7.80 -27.70
C LEU A 424 -2.86 8.21 -26.49
N ILE A 425 -1.94 7.33 -26.06
CA ILE A 425 -1.06 7.60 -24.93
C ILE A 425 -0.11 8.75 -25.22
N GLU A 426 0.50 8.77 -26.41
CA GLU A 426 1.42 9.84 -26.82
C GLU A 426 0.74 11.22 -26.90
N ARG A 427 -0.52 11.27 -27.35
CA ARG A 427 -1.34 12.50 -27.37
C ARG A 427 -1.76 12.95 -25.97
N SER A 428 -1.96 12.00 -25.05
CA SER A 428 -2.48 12.26 -23.71
C SER A 428 -1.40 12.63 -22.70
N PHE A 429 -0.19 12.07 -22.83
CA PHE A 429 0.87 12.22 -21.84
C PHE A 429 2.19 12.63 -22.48
N LYS A 430 2.58 13.90 -22.29
CA LYS A 430 3.88 14.42 -22.72
C LYS A 430 5.04 13.65 -22.10
N GLU A 431 4.88 13.20 -20.85
CA GLU A 431 5.87 12.40 -20.14
C GLU A 431 6.23 11.11 -20.88
N PHE A 432 5.24 10.46 -21.48
CA PHE A 432 5.45 9.22 -22.23
C PHE A 432 6.39 9.42 -23.43
N GLY A 433 6.30 10.58 -24.09
CA GLY A 433 7.18 10.96 -25.19
C GLY A 433 8.64 11.21 -24.80
N ILE A 434 8.94 11.43 -23.52
CA ILE A 434 10.29 11.70 -23.01
C ILE A 434 11.01 10.40 -22.61
N ILE A 435 10.26 9.31 -22.35
CA ILE A 435 10.83 8.02 -21.95
C ILE A 435 11.69 7.42 -23.06
N ARG A 436 12.83 6.84 -22.69
CA ARG A 436 13.69 6.08 -23.64
C ARG A 436 12.89 4.95 -24.30
N LYS A 437 13.15 4.72 -25.60
CA LYS A 437 12.39 3.77 -26.44
C LYS A 437 12.16 2.40 -25.79
N ASN A 438 13.20 1.79 -25.21
CA ASN A 438 13.08 0.45 -24.61
C ASN A 438 12.12 0.44 -23.41
N SER A 439 12.25 1.38 -22.48
CA SER A 439 11.37 1.47 -21.31
C SER A 439 9.96 1.93 -21.69
N ARG A 440 9.83 2.77 -22.72
CA ARG A 440 8.54 3.20 -23.28
C ARG A 440 7.77 2.00 -23.85
N ASN A 441 8.44 1.16 -24.64
CA ASN A 441 7.86 -0.06 -25.16
C ASN A 441 7.44 -1.00 -24.03
N ALA A 442 8.35 -1.27 -23.07
CA ALA A 442 8.05 -2.14 -21.94
C ALA A 442 6.81 -1.67 -21.14
N ILE A 443 6.71 -0.36 -20.83
CA ILE A 443 5.52 0.19 -20.17
C ILE A 443 4.26 -0.04 -20.99
N PHE A 444 4.31 0.28 -22.28
CA PHE A 444 3.14 0.14 -23.14
C PHE A 444 2.70 -1.31 -23.29
N ASP A 445 3.64 -2.23 -23.45
CA ASP A 445 3.35 -3.65 -23.62
C ASP A 445 2.67 -4.20 -22.37
N HIS A 446 3.24 -3.91 -21.19
CA HIS A 446 2.64 -4.28 -19.91
C HIS A 446 1.24 -3.67 -19.74
N PHE A 447 1.07 -2.39 -20.08
CA PHE A 447 -0.22 -1.69 -19.98
C PHE A 447 -1.29 -2.26 -20.92
N TYR A 448 -0.95 -2.49 -22.19
CA TYR A 448 -1.92 -2.80 -23.25
C TYR A 448 -2.71 -4.07 -22.94
N THR A 449 -2.05 -5.12 -22.44
CA THR A 449 -2.70 -6.39 -22.09
C THR A 449 -3.81 -6.26 -21.04
N ARG A 450 -3.73 -5.25 -20.18
CA ARG A 450 -4.72 -4.98 -19.14
C ARG A 450 -5.72 -3.91 -19.58
N PHE A 451 -5.25 -2.91 -20.32
CA PHE A 451 -6.10 -1.90 -20.96
C PHE A 451 -7.20 -2.56 -21.79
N ILE A 452 -6.88 -3.62 -22.55
CA ILE A 452 -7.86 -4.27 -23.40
C ILE A 452 -9.04 -4.86 -22.62
N VAL A 453 -8.77 -5.47 -21.47
CA VAL A 453 -9.80 -6.12 -20.66
C VAL A 453 -10.57 -5.07 -19.87
N ALA A 454 -9.88 -4.06 -19.36
CA ALA A 454 -10.48 -2.95 -18.62
C ALA A 454 -11.50 -2.20 -19.49
N GLU A 455 -11.12 -1.88 -20.73
CA GLU A 455 -11.98 -1.19 -21.70
C GLU A 455 -13.21 -2.03 -22.08
N SER A 456 -13.02 -3.32 -22.38
CA SER A 456 -14.15 -4.21 -22.64
C SER A 456 -15.10 -4.32 -21.44
N ALA A 457 -14.56 -4.41 -20.21
CA ALA A 457 -15.38 -4.46 -18.99
C ALA A 457 -16.17 -3.17 -18.77
N PHE A 458 -15.54 -2.02 -18.98
CA PHE A 458 -16.16 -0.70 -18.84
C PHE A 458 -17.25 -0.45 -19.90
N ASN A 459 -17.04 -0.91 -21.13
CA ASN A 459 -18.06 -0.82 -22.18
C ASN A 459 -19.32 -1.64 -21.86
N VAL A 460 -19.20 -2.77 -21.14
CA VAL A 460 -20.35 -3.54 -20.67
C VAL A 460 -21.15 -2.77 -19.61
N VAL A 461 -20.48 -1.98 -18.75
CA VAL A 461 -21.17 -1.06 -17.81
C VAL A 461 -22.03 -0.05 -18.58
N ASN A 462 -21.51 0.47 -19.70
CA ASN A 462 -22.18 1.50 -20.48
C ASN A 462 -23.30 0.97 -21.39
N SER A 463 -23.28 -0.31 -21.77
CA SER A 463 -24.22 -0.90 -22.74
C SER A 463 -25.41 -1.64 -22.11
N ASN A 464 -25.41 -1.88 -20.78
CA ASN A 464 -26.42 -2.67 -20.05
C ASN A 464 -26.70 -4.08 -20.60
N ASN A 465 -25.89 -4.57 -21.54
CA ASN A 465 -26.03 -5.90 -22.15
C ASN A 465 -24.90 -6.81 -21.66
N THR A 466 -25.23 -7.70 -20.72
CA THR A 466 -24.26 -8.62 -20.09
C THR A 466 -24.15 -9.97 -20.81
N GLU A 467 -25.00 -10.24 -21.80
CA GLU A 467 -25.07 -11.53 -22.49
C GLU A 467 -24.14 -11.60 -23.71
N ASN A 468 -23.96 -10.49 -24.43
CA ASN A 468 -23.07 -10.41 -25.60
C ASN A 468 -21.84 -9.56 -25.29
N PHE A 469 -20.67 -10.20 -25.15
CA PHE A 469 -19.41 -9.47 -25.02
C PHE A 469 -19.14 -8.68 -26.29
N ARG A 470 -18.86 -7.39 -26.16
CA ARG A 470 -18.45 -6.54 -27.26
C ARG A 470 -16.95 -6.35 -27.24
N VAL A 471 -16.32 -6.49 -28.40
CA VAL A 471 -14.95 -6.01 -28.56
C VAL A 471 -14.93 -4.49 -28.62
N LYS A 472 -13.74 -3.95 -28.43
CA LYS A 472 -13.46 -2.53 -28.20
C LYS A 472 -13.89 -1.57 -29.31
N THR A 473 -14.01 -2.08 -30.53
CA THR A 473 -14.51 -1.39 -31.72
C THR A 473 -16.04 -1.31 -31.76
N GLY A 474 -16.74 -1.86 -30.77
CA GLY A 474 -18.20 -1.88 -30.67
C GLY A 474 -18.86 -3.14 -31.23
N HIS A 475 -18.12 -4.00 -31.94
CA HIS A 475 -18.67 -5.23 -32.52
C HIS A 475 -18.97 -6.29 -31.46
N GLU A 476 -20.05 -7.02 -31.67
CA GLU A 476 -20.42 -8.15 -30.83
C GLU A 476 -19.54 -9.36 -31.15
N THR A 477 -19.10 -10.09 -30.12
CA THR A 477 -18.48 -11.39 -30.35
C THR A 477 -19.55 -12.44 -30.65
N LEU A 478 -19.14 -13.51 -31.32
CA LEU A 478 -19.92 -14.74 -31.31
C LEU A 478 -20.13 -15.22 -29.85
N PRO A 479 -21.23 -15.95 -29.59
CA PRO A 479 -21.45 -16.66 -28.33
C PRO A 479 -20.26 -17.58 -27.99
N ILE A 480 -20.03 -17.84 -26.70
CA ILE A 480 -18.82 -18.54 -26.22
C ILE A 480 -18.60 -19.91 -26.89
N ASP A 481 -19.68 -20.65 -27.13
CA ASP A 481 -19.71 -21.95 -27.80
C ASP A 481 -19.28 -21.89 -29.27
N LYS A 482 -19.27 -20.69 -29.86
CA LYS A 482 -18.87 -20.41 -31.25
C LYS A 482 -17.69 -19.47 -31.37
N PHE A 483 -17.30 -18.76 -30.31
CA PHE A 483 -16.30 -17.72 -30.35
C PHE A 483 -14.91 -18.25 -30.74
N PHE A 484 -14.55 -19.42 -30.21
CA PHE A 484 -13.29 -20.08 -30.53
C PHE A 484 -13.37 -20.98 -31.77
N LEU A 485 -14.57 -21.12 -32.35
CA LEU A 485 -14.77 -21.86 -33.59
C LEU A 485 -14.47 -20.91 -34.75
N GLY A 486 -13.54 -21.32 -35.61
CA GLY A 486 -13.18 -20.60 -36.82
C GLY A 486 -13.13 -21.55 -38.00
N GLU A 487 -12.97 -21.02 -39.21
CA GLU A 487 -12.95 -21.81 -40.45
C GLU A 487 -11.65 -22.64 -40.64
N ASN A 488 -10.77 -22.67 -39.64
CA ASN A 488 -9.38 -23.06 -39.82
C ASN A 488 -9.12 -24.56 -39.56
N LYS A 489 -8.63 -25.25 -40.60
CA LYS A 489 -8.33 -26.69 -40.64
C LYS A 489 -7.01 -27.11 -39.97
N LYS A 490 -6.27 -26.19 -39.34
CA LYS A 490 -4.95 -26.46 -38.73
C LYS A 490 -5.02 -27.12 -37.35
N THR A 491 -6.09 -26.86 -36.59
CA THR A 491 -6.31 -27.52 -35.31
C THR A 491 -6.75 -28.97 -35.53
N LYS A 492 -6.28 -29.88 -34.66
CA LYS A 492 -6.73 -31.29 -34.63
C LYS A 492 -7.89 -31.51 -33.64
N LEU A 493 -8.31 -30.47 -32.94
CA LEU A 493 -9.37 -30.54 -31.95
C LEU A 493 -10.75 -30.47 -32.63
N THR A 494 -11.71 -31.18 -32.07
CA THR A 494 -13.13 -31.02 -32.43
C THR A 494 -13.72 -29.78 -31.76
N ASP A 495 -14.84 -29.28 -32.28
CA ASP A 495 -15.56 -28.12 -31.72
C ASP A 495 -15.89 -28.31 -30.23
N ASP A 496 -16.35 -29.51 -29.83
CA ASP A 496 -16.62 -29.86 -28.44
C ASP A 496 -15.37 -29.77 -27.56
N GLN A 497 -14.22 -30.23 -28.07
CA GLN A 497 -12.94 -30.15 -27.35
C GLN A 497 -12.47 -28.71 -27.20
N ILE A 498 -12.65 -27.88 -28.22
CA ILE A 498 -12.34 -26.45 -28.17
C ILE A 498 -13.19 -25.79 -27.08
N ASN A 499 -14.50 -26.04 -27.04
CA ASN A 499 -15.37 -25.48 -26.02
C ASN A 499 -14.98 -25.95 -24.61
N ILE A 500 -14.72 -27.24 -24.39
CA ILE A 500 -14.28 -27.78 -23.09
C ILE A 500 -12.98 -27.10 -22.60
N ILE A 501 -12.05 -26.79 -23.50
CA ILE A 501 -10.76 -26.20 -23.15
C ILE A 501 -10.89 -24.70 -22.87
N PHE A 502 -11.61 -23.96 -23.72
CA PHE A 502 -11.56 -22.49 -23.74
C PHE A 502 -12.72 -21.81 -22.98
N GLU A 503 -13.90 -22.43 -22.91
CA GLU A 503 -15.06 -21.91 -22.16
C GLU A 503 -14.74 -21.62 -20.67
N PRO A 504 -13.97 -22.45 -19.94
CA PRO A 504 -13.61 -22.15 -18.55
C PRO A 504 -12.85 -20.83 -18.36
N PHE A 505 -12.00 -20.42 -19.32
CA PHE A 505 -11.28 -19.15 -19.26
C PHE A 505 -12.22 -17.95 -19.36
N TRP A 506 -13.20 -18.05 -20.25
CA TRP A 506 -14.23 -17.02 -20.42
C TRP A 506 -15.14 -16.92 -19.20
N ARG A 507 -15.64 -18.07 -18.70
CA ARG A 507 -16.46 -18.13 -17.49
C ARG A 507 -15.72 -17.54 -16.29
N LYS A 508 -14.44 -17.87 -16.13
CA LYS A 508 -13.57 -17.31 -15.08
C LYS A 508 -13.39 -15.81 -15.26
N SER A 509 -13.17 -15.32 -16.48
CA SER A 509 -13.07 -13.88 -16.75
C SER A 509 -14.35 -13.14 -16.38
N MET A 510 -15.51 -13.65 -16.82
CA MET A 510 -16.80 -13.04 -16.53
C MET A 510 -17.11 -13.01 -15.04
N THR A 511 -16.90 -14.13 -14.34
CA THR A 511 -17.29 -14.25 -12.93
C THR A 511 -16.31 -13.61 -11.95
N GLN A 512 -15.00 -13.67 -12.22
CA GLN A 512 -13.98 -13.24 -11.26
C GLN A 512 -13.40 -11.86 -11.56
N ILE A 513 -13.65 -11.31 -12.75
CA ILE A 513 -13.08 -10.01 -13.18
C ILE A 513 -14.20 -9.08 -13.60
N ILE A 514 -14.95 -9.43 -14.66
CA ILE A 514 -15.91 -8.51 -15.27
C ILE A 514 -17.06 -8.16 -14.31
N LYS A 515 -17.72 -9.16 -13.70
CA LYS A 515 -18.81 -8.91 -12.74
C LYS A 515 -18.35 -8.05 -11.54
N PRO A 516 -17.27 -8.40 -10.80
CA PRO A 516 -16.77 -7.55 -9.72
C PRO A 516 -16.37 -6.15 -10.19
N PHE A 517 -15.86 -6.00 -11.42
CA PHE A 517 -15.49 -4.69 -11.97
C PHE A 517 -16.73 -3.81 -12.23
N ILE A 518 -17.79 -4.38 -12.81
CA ILE A 518 -19.06 -3.68 -13.06
C ILE A 518 -19.68 -3.20 -11.73
N GLU A 519 -19.61 -4.02 -10.69
CA GLU A 519 -20.14 -3.70 -9.36
C GLU A 519 -19.45 -2.48 -8.72
N LEU A 520 -18.22 -2.15 -9.12
CA LEU A 520 -17.53 -0.94 -8.66
C LEU A 520 -18.15 0.33 -9.21
N LYS A 521 -18.88 0.27 -10.33
CA LYS A 521 -19.55 1.41 -10.97
C LYS A 521 -18.61 2.62 -11.09
N LEU A 522 -17.40 2.40 -11.63
CA LEU A 522 -16.47 3.50 -11.89
C LEU A 522 -17.12 4.47 -12.87
N ASP A 523 -17.00 5.77 -12.61
CA ASP A 523 -17.34 6.77 -13.62
C ASP A 523 -16.21 6.92 -14.66
N GLU A 524 -16.43 7.73 -15.70
CA GLU A 524 -15.46 7.93 -16.79
C GLU A 524 -14.13 8.52 -16.29
N PHE A 525 -14.18 9.41 -15.29
CA PHE A 525 -12.99 10.02 -14.71
C PHE A 525 -12.18 8.98 -13.94
N GLU A 526 -12.83 8.21 -13.07
CA GLU A 526 -12.23 7.15 -12.26
C GLU A 526 -11.64 6.04 -13.14
N PHE A 527 -12.36 5.64 -14.18
CA PHE A 527 -11.89 4.66 -15.15
C PHE A 527 -10.63 5.17 -15.87
N THR A 528 -10.63 6.41 -16.33
CA THR A 528 -9.46 7.01 -17.01
C THR A 528 -8.28 7.14 -16.04
N ALA A 529 -8.54 7.51 -14.79
CA ALA A 529 -7.52 7.56 -13.75
C ALA A 529 -6.91 6.19 -13.47
N MET A 530 -7.74 5.15 -13.41
CA MET A 530 -7.31 3.75 -13.27
C MET A 530 -6.37 3.36 -14.42
N LEU A 531 -6.75 3.64 -15.67
CA LEU A 531 -5.92 3.39 -16.84
C LEU A 531 -4.58 4.15 -16.77
N ALA A 532 -4.60 5.41 -16.34
CA ALA A 532 -3.39 6.19 -16.20
C ALA A 532 -2.45 5.63 -15.09
N ILE A 533 -3.00 5.15 -13.98
CA ILE A 533 -2.22 4.50 -12.92
C ILE A 533 -1.60 3.19 -13.42
N MET A 534 -2.37 2.39 -14.17
CA MET A 534 -1.86 1.18 -14.81
C MET A 534 -0.77 1.50 -15.83
N LEU A 535 -0.89 2.57 -16.61
CA LEU A 535 0.14 2.94 -17.57
C LEU A 535 1.45 3.30 -16.85
N PHE A 536 1.41 4.15 -15.83
CA PHE A 536 2.59 4.66 -15.15
C PHE A 536 3.01 3.81 -13.93
N ASP A 537 3.17 2.50 -14.11
CA ASP A 537 3.74 1.64 -13.06
C ASP A 537 5.26 1.60 -13.13
N GLY A 538 5.91 1.95 -12.01
CA GLY A 538 7.37 1.93 -11.87
C GLY A 538 7.94 0.56 -11.52
N SER A 539 7.12 -0.49 -11.45
CA SER A 539 7.52 -1.86 -11.10
C SER A 539 7.66 -2.81 -12.29
N TYR A 540 7.40 -2.34 -13.51
CA TYR A 540 7.51 -3.19 -14.71
C TYR A 540 8.93 -3.68 -14.96
N SER A 541 9.03 -4.90 -15.50
CA SER A 541 10.29 -5.44 -16.00
C SER A 541 10.78 -4.62 -17.19
N ARG A 542 12.11 -4.57 -17.40
CA ARG A 542 12.75 -3.93 -18.56
C ARG A 542 12.56 -2.40 -18.66
N ILE A 543 12.26 -1.72 -17.56
CA ILE A 543 12.32 -0.25 -17.45
C ILE A 543 13.57 0.20 -16.70
N ASP A 544 14.10 1.38 -17.03
CA ASP A 544 15.24 1.99 -16.32
C ASP A 544 14.80 2.81 -15.08
N ASP A 545 15.77 3.13 -14.21
CA ASP A 545 15.51 3.87 -12.95
C ASP A 545 14.88 5.25 -13.17
N ASN A 546 15.25 5.94 -14.26
CA ASN A 546 14.70 7.26 -14.56
C ASN A 546 13.22 7.13 -14.97
N CYS A 547 12.91 6.10 -15.77
CA CYS A 547 11.56 5.74 -16.13
C CYS A 547 10.72 5.37 -14.89
N SER A 548 11.25 4.55 -14.00
CA SER A 548 10.57 4.17 -12.74
C SER A 548 10.27 5.39 -11.85
N LYS A 549 11.26 6.28 -11.68
CA LYS A 549 11.08 7.56 -10.95
C LYS A 549 10.02 8.45 -11.59
N MET A 550 9.99 8.52 -12.92
CA MET A 550 8.99 9.30 -13.65
C MET A 550 7.57 8.71 -13.47
N CYS A 551 7.42 7.39 -13.60
CA CYS A 551 6.15 6.69 -13.33
C CYS A 551 5.62 7.01 -11.93
N TYR A 552 6.48 6.95 -10.90
CA TYR A 552 6.13 7.33 -9.53
C TYR A 552 5.64 8.78 -9.42
N ARG A 553 6.32 9.73 -10.07
CA ARG A 553 5.90 11.14 -10.09
C ARG A 553 4.53 11.34 -10.75
N VAL A 554 4.30 10.72 -11.91
CA VAL A 554 3.03 10.85 -12.64
C VAL A 554 1.89 10.22 -11.86
N ARG A 555 2.09 9.04 -11.25
CA ARG A 555 1.08 8.42 -10.37
C ARG A 555 0.71 9.29 -9.17
N ASN A 556 1.68 9.92 -8.52
CA ASN A 556 1.39 10.85 -7.42
C ASN A 556 0.55 12.05 -7.86
N ILE A 557 0.72 12.51 -9.10
CA ILE A 557 -0.14 13.55 -9.69
C ILE A 557 -1.55 13.00 -9.88
N ILE A 558 -1.69 11.82 -10.50
CA ILE A 558 -2.99 11.17 -10.75
C ILE A 558 -3.75 10.94 -9.43
N PHE A 559 -3.09 10.46 -8.37
CA PHE A 559 -3.72 10.26 -7.06
C PHE A 559 -4.26 11.55 -6.45
N ARG A 560 -3.56 12.68 -6.66
CA ARG A 560 -4.02 14.00 -6.23
C ARG A 560 -5.19 14.49 -7.08
N GLU A 561 -5.18 14.24 -8.39
CA GLU A 561 -6.30 14.57 -9.29
C GLU A 561 -7.57 13.80 -8.90
N ILE A 562 -7.48 12.49 -8.62
CA ILE A 562 -8.59 11.67 -8.08
C ILE A 562 -9.12 12.28 -6.78
N SER A 563 -8.22 12.58 -5.83
CA SER A 563 -8.60 13.16 -4.54
C SER A 563 -9.25 14.55 -4.68
N SER A 564 -8.88 15.33 -5.70
CA SER A 564 -9.51 16.62 -6.00
C SER A 564 -10.90 16.40 -6.59
N TYR A 565 -11.00 15.52 -7.58
CA TYR A 565 -12.25 15.18 -8.25
C TYR A 565 -13.31 14.71 -7.26
N HIS A 566 -13.00 13.72 -6.41
CA HIS A 566 -13.95 13.20 -5.40
C HIS A 566 -14.40 14.25 -4.40
N LYS A 567 -13.56 15.24 -4.12
CA LYS A 567 -13.91 16.37 -3.27
C LYS A 567 -14.79 17.39 -4.00
N GLU A 568 -14.58 17.60 -5.30
CA GLU A 568 -15.35 18.52 -6.13
C GLU A 568 -16.78 18.02 -6.36
N ILE A 569 -16.95 16.72 -6.59
CA ILE A 569 -18.27 16.09 -6.77
C ILE A 569 -18.95 15.72 -5.44
N ASP A 570 -18.32 16.02 -4.30
CA ASP A 570 -18.77 15.67 -2.95
C ASP A 570 -19.17 14.18 -2.82
N HIS A 571 -18.30 13.29 -3.32
CA HIS A 571 -18.63 11.86 -3.42
C HIS A 571 -18.85 11.25 -2.03
N PRO A 572 -19.98 10.56 -1.77
CA PRO A 572 -20.34 10.06 -0.44
C PRO A 572 -19.36 9.01 0.11
N ARG A 573 -18.61 8.34 -0.77
CA ARG A 573 -17.55 7.37 -0.43
C ARG A 573 -16.14 7.85 -0.78
N SER A 574 -15.89 9.17 -0.77
CA SER A 574 -14.60 9.76 -1.17
C SER A 574 -13.37 9.17 -0.46
N PHE A 575 -13.52 8.67 0.77
CA PHE A 575 -12.44 8.01 1.53
C PHE A 575 -12.12 6.60 1.03
N ASP A 576 -13.13 5.81 0.65
CA ASP A 576 -12.96 4.42 0.21
C ASP A 576 -12.67 4.31 -1.29
N ARG A 577 -13.01 5.36 -2.04
CA ARG A 577 -13.10 5.24 -3.49
C ARG A 577 -11.76 4.98 -4.17
N MET A 578 -10.67 5.47 -3.57
CA MET A 578 -9.33 5.12 -4.01
C MET A 578 -9.06 3.61 -3.89
N ALA A 579 -9.57 2.95 -2.83
CA ALA A 579 -9.41 1.51 -2.64
C ALA A 579 -10.19 0.72 -3.70
N ASP A 580 -11.39 1.17 -4.08
CA ASP A 580 -12.15 0.57 -5.19
C ASP A 580 -11.38 0.65 -6.51
N ILE A 581 -10.74 1.79 -6.82
CA ILE A 581 -9.88 1.95 -8.00
C ILE A 581 -8.67 1.02 -7.94
N MET A 582 -8.03 0.87 -6.77
CA MET A 582 -6.91 -0.08 -6.59
C MET A 582 -7.36 -1.54 -6.74
N TYR A 583 -8.55 -1.86 -6.26
CA TYR A 583 -9.15 -3.17 -6.44
C TYR A 583 -9.43 -3.47 -7.91
N ALA A 584 -9.95 -2.49 -8.66
CA ALA A 584 -10.15 -2.59 -10.10
C ALA A 584 -8.84 -2.91 -10.85
N ILE A 585 -7.73 -2.27 -10.49
CA ILE A 585 -6.39 -2.58 -11.03
C ILE A 585 -5.99 -4.03 -10.70
N THR A 586 -6.27 -4.49 -9.49
CA THR A 586 -5.99 -5.87 -9.07
C THR A 586 -6.80 -6.90 -9.87
N LEU A 587 -8.04 -6.57 -10.24
CA LEU A 587 -8.84 -7.40 -11.16
C LEU A 587 -8.18 -7.48 -12.54
N MET A 588 -7.61 -6.38 -13.03
CA MET A 588 -6.86 -6.36 -14.29
C MET A 588 -5.55 -7.16 -14.21
N GLU A 589 -4.85 -7.17 -13.07
CA GLU A 589 -3.70 -8.08 -12.90
C GLU A 589 -4.09 -9.55 -13.01
N LYS A 590 -5.25 -9.93 -12.46
CA LYS A 590 -5.78 -11.29 -12.62
C LYS A 590 -6.16 -11.59 -14.07
N SER A 591 -6.72 -10.61 -14.78
CA SER A 591 -7.11 -10.79 -16.19
C SER A 591 -5.93 -11.08 -17.09
N ARG A 592 -4.79 -10.42 -16.84
CA ARG A 592 -3.54 -10.63 -17.57
C ARG A 592 -3.14 -12.10 -17.61
N GLN A 593 -3.20 -12.80 -16.46
CA GLN A 593 -2.85 -14.22 -16.39
C GLN A 593 -3.81 -15.08 -17.23
N ILE A 594 -5.12 -14.81 -17.16
CA ILE A 594 -6.13 -15.57 -17.89
C ILE A 594 -5.96 -15.40 -19.41
N VAL A 595 -5.75 -14.17 -19.86
CA VAL A 595 -5.50 -13.87 -21.29
C VAL A 595 -4.19 -14.52 -21.75
N SER A 596 -3.13 -14.45 -20.93
CA SER A 596 -1.85 -15.09 -21.25
C SER A 596 -1.97 -16.61 -21.38
N ASP A 597 -2.70 -17.26 -20.47
CA ASP A 597 -2.92 -18.71 -20.51
C ASP A 597 -3.75 -19.09 -21.75
N GLN A 598 -4.80 -18.32 -22.06
CA GLN A 598 -5.65 -18.52 -23.23
C GLN A 598 -4.85 -18.42 -24.54
N LEU A 599 -4.04 -17.37 -24.71
CA LEU A 599 -3.19 -17.19 -25.90
C LEU A 599 -2.08 -18.25 -26.00
N THR A 600 -1.59 -18.75 -24.86
CA THR A 600 -0.59 -19.83 -24.85
C THR A 600 -1.22 -21.14 -25.30
N LEU A 601 -2.42 -21.46 -24.84
CA LEU A 601 -3.16 -22.65 -25.26
C LEU A 601 -3.60 -22.55 -26.72
N SER A 602 -4.01 -21.38 -27.20
CA SER A 602 -4.36 -21.20 -28.61
C SER A 602 -3.16 -21.47 -29.53
N CYS A 603 -1.96 -21.03 -29.13
CA CYS A 603 -0.71 -21.39 -29.81
C CYS A 603 -0.45 -22.91 -29.76
N LEU A 604 -0.58 -23.54 -28.58
CA LEU A 604 -0.28 -24.96 -28.38
C LEU A 604 -1.17 -25.87 -29.23
N PHE A 605 -2.44 -25.51 -29.38
CA PHE A 605 -3.43 -26.29 -30.12
C PHE A 605 -3.60 -25.85 -31.58
N ASN A 606 -2.78 -24.90 -32.06
CA ASN A 606 -2.86 -24.35 -33.42
C ASN A 606 -4.27 -23.83 -33.76
N LEU A 607 -4.93 -23.17 -32.82
CA LEU A 607 -6.15 -22.40 -33.12
C LEU A 607 -5.82 -21.24 -34.06
N ASP A 608 -6.80 -20.77 -34.81
CA ASP A 608 -6.62 -19.60 -35.66
C ASP A 608 -6.48 -18.33 -34.82
N HIS A 609 -5.33 -17.65 -34.96
CA HIS A 609 -5.02 -16.43 -34.23
C HIS A 609 -3.94 -15.62 -34.96
N ASN A 610 -3.87 -14.33 -34.64
CA ASN A 610 -2.77 -13.48 -35.09
C ASN A 610 -1.48 -13.75 -34.29
N GLU A 611 -0.42 -14.21 -34.95
CA GLU A 611 0.82 -14.60 -34.26
C GLU A 611 1.56 -13.43 -33.60
N GLN A 612 1.45 -12.21 -34.17
CA GLN A 612 2.15 -11.03 -33.66
C GLN A 612 1.61 -10.60 -32.29
N ILE A 613 0.28 -10.66 -32.09
CA ILE A 613 -0.28 -10.35 -30.78
C ILE A 613 0.11 -11.40 -29.74
N CYS A 614 0.16 -12.69 -30.11
CA CYS A 614 0.66 -13.73 -29.21
C CYS A 614 2.11 -13.50 -28.79
N GLN A 615 2.97 -13.02 -29.68
CA GLN A 615 4.35 -12.70 -29.35
C GLN A 615 4.45 -11.54 -28.35
N ILE A 616 3.70 -10.45 -28.57
CA ILE A 616 3.62 -9.30 -27.63
C ILE A 616 3.22 -9.78 -26.23
N PHE A 617 2.20 -10.63 -26.13
CA PHE A 617 1.72 -11.14 -24.85
C PHE A 617 2.72 -12.12 -24.19
N LYS A 618 3.38 -12.99 -24.96
CA LYS A 618 4.44 -13.88 -24.44
C LYS A 618 5.60 -13.12 -23.81
N GLU A 619 6.03 -12.02 -24.43
CA GLU A 619 7.12 -11.20 -23.92
C GLU A 619 6.75 -10.45 -22.65
N THR A 620 5.48 -10.03 -22.48
CA THR A 620 5.01 -9.39 -21.23
C THR A 620 4.79 -10.34 -20.06
N SER A 621 4.72 -11.65 -20.31
CA SER A 621 4.50 -12.70 -19.30
C SER A 621 5.79 -13.28 -18.71
N GLN A 622 6.95 -12.91 -19.28
CA GLN A 622 8.30 -13.22 -18.79
C GLN A 622 8.87 -12.05 -17.98
#